data_AF-A0A166BJ11-F1
#
_entry.id   AF-A0A166BJ11-F1
#
_cell.length_a   1.000
_cell.length_b   1.000
_cell.length_c   1.000
_cell.angle_alpha   90.00
_cell.angle_beta   90.00
_cell.angle_gamma   90.00
#
_symmetry.space_group_name_H-M   'P 1'
#
loop_
_entity.id
_entity.type
_entity.pdbx_description
1 polymer ?
#
loop_
_entity_poly.entity_id
_entity_poly.type
_entity_poly.pdbx_seq_one_letter_code
_entity_poly.pdbx_strand_id
1 'polypeptide(L)'
;MAAPALLVDLLSNSIISQTFGIEAAISRCIRFVRPACTHLLDYHHYLSYSFNVMPLQNSTTRAILFLAYNELEVQDVDKIWDGFTPWCVLDMVTEYPTHIIPSRLFIPYAGTLRCEGVLEHTDMIPIFLDEWTAASSLKVVLNLLNYLPYETQIQLRSSAIGNISVRRLARLVASKVICCLKRAEEQNATMRHWEAPRWVFGSSSGLINAADVVLLGVVFVLPGKITPLLQVREDAMFTT
;
A
#
# COMPACT_ATOMS: atom_id res chain seq x y z
N MET A 1 -6.13 19.41 -12.99
CA MET A 1 -7.50 19.42 -12.44
C MET A 1 -7.35 19.33 -10.93
N ALA A 2 -7.85 20.30 -10.17
CA ALA A 2 -7.73 20.24 -8.71
C ALA A 2 -8.52 19.02 -8.18
N ALA A 3 -7.95 18.28 -7.24
CA ALA A 3 -8.68 17.20 -6.59
C ALA A 3 -9.85 17.81 -5.81
N PRO A 4 -11.06 17.24 -5.89
CA PRO A 4 -12.18 17.67 -5.06
C PRO A 4 -11.78 17.58 -3.59
N ALA A 5 -12.09 18.63 -2.80
CA ALA A 5 -11.78 18.68 -1.37
C ALA A 5 -12.25 17.43 -0.62
N LEU A 6 -13.41 16.89 -1.01
CA LEU A 6 -13.97 15.63 -0.48
C LEU A 6 -13.01 14.44 -0.59
N LEU A 7 -12.26 14.31 -1.69
CA LEU A 7 -11.29 13.22 -1.85
C LEU A 7 -10.06 13.41 -0.97
N VAL A 8 -9.60 14.66 -0.82
CA VAL A 8 -8.49 14.99 0.08
C VAL A 8 -8.86 14.62 1.50
N ASP A 9 -10.04 15.00 1.95
CA ASP A 9 -10.53 14.70 3.31
C ASP A 9 -10.66 13.18 3.53
N LEU A 10 -11.28 12.48 2.58
CA LEU A 10 -11.47 11.02 2.63
C LEU A 10 -10.13 10.26 2.70
N LEU A 11 -9.14 10.67 1.89
CA LEU A 11 -7.87 9.96 1.75
C LEU A 11 -6.78 10.47 2.69
N SER A 12 -6.96 11.61 3.35
CA SER A 12 -5.96 12.22 4.24
C SER A 12 -5.36 11.23 5.24
N ASN A 13 -6.22 10.41 5.87
CA ASN A 13 -5.85 9.42 6.88
C ASN A 13 -5.72 7.99 6.33
N SER A 14 -5.74 7.82 5.01
CA SER A 14 -5.62 6.52 4.40
C SER A 14 -4.19 5.99 4.49
N ILE A 15 -4.01 4.67 4.51
CA ILE A 15 -2.69 4.05 4.65
C ILE A 15 -1.81 4.39 3.44
N ILE A 16 -2.35 4.45 2.21
CA ILE A 16 -1.57 4.88 1.04
C ILE A 16 -1.14 6.33 1.19
N SER A 17 -2.02 7.23 1.66
CA SER A 17 -1.67 8.64 1.89
C SER A 17 -0.56 8.78 2.94
N GLN A 18 -0.67 8.06 4.05
CA GLN A 18 0.34 8.07 5.11
C GLN A 18 1.67 7.42 4.68
N THR A 19 1.60 6.41 3.80
CA THR A 19 2.80 5.71 3.30
C THR A 19 3.51 6.51 2.21
N PHE A 20 2.79 6.90 1.16
CA PHE A 20 3.35 7.44 -0.10
C PHE A 20 3.02 8.91 -0.36
N GLY A 21 2.20 9.54 0.49
CA GLY A 21 1.70 10.91 0.33
C GLY A 21 0.31 10.97 -0.29
N ILE A 22 -0.40 12.06 0.02
CA ILE A 22 -1.79 12.29 -0.41
C ILE A 22 -1.96 12.30 -1.93
N GLU A 23 -0.97 12.81 -2.67
CA GLU A 23 -0.98 12.84 -4.14
C GLU A 23 -1.02 11.44 -4.75
N ALA A 24 -0.31 10.47 -4.13
CA ALA A 24 -0.32 9.08 -4.58
C ALA A 24 -1.70 8.45 -4.34
N ALA A 25 -2.31 8.71 -3.19
CA ALA A 25 -3.66 8.22 -2.86
C ALA A 25 -4.73 8.82 -3.80
N ILE A 26 -4.66 10.11 -4.10
CA ILE A 26 -5.57 10.78 -5.04
C ILE A 26 -5.38 10.24 -6.45
N SER A 27 -4.13 10.17 -6.94
CA SER A 27 -3.81 9.66 -8.28
C SER A 27 -4.35 8.24 -8.48
N ARG A 28 -4.20 7.39 -7.46
CA ARG A 28 -4.82 6.07 -7.39
C ARG A 28 -6.34 6.14 -7.51
N CYS A 29 -7.01 6.90 -6.65
CA CYS A 29 -8.47 7.04 -6.65
C CYS A 29 -8.99 7.48 -8.03
N ILE A 30 -8.36 8.49 -8.64
CA ILE A 30 -8.75 9.00 -9.96
C ILE A 30 -8.63 7.91 -11.03
N ARG A 31 -7.59 7.08 -11.00
CA ARG A 31 -7.42 5.99 -11.97
C ARG A 31 -8.53 4.95 -11.88
N PHE A 32 -8.98 4.61 -10.68
CA PHE A 32 -10.14 3.71 -10.49
C PHE A 32 -11.45 4.33 -10.94
N VAL A 33 -11.65 5.62 -10.67
CA VAL A 33 -12.92 6.30 -10.95
C VAL A 33 -13.06 6.70 -12.42
N ARG A 34 -11.95 7.01 -13.10
CA ARG A 34 -11.96 7.57 -14.46
C ARG A 34 -12.76 6.72 -15.47
N PRO A 35 -12.62 5.38 -15.52
CA PRO A 35 -13.40 4.55 -16.44
C PRO A 35 -14.92 4.59 -16.16
N ALA A 36 -15.36 4.77 -14.91
CA ALA A 36 -16.79 4.88 -14.62
C ALA A 36 -17.37 6.26 -15.03
N CYS A 37 -16.58 7.32 -14.89
CA CYS A 37 -17.02 8.68 -15.21
C CYS A 37 -17.18 8.93 -16.72
N THR A 38 -16.66 8.08 -17.60
CA THR A 38 -16.86 8.23 -19.05
C THR A 38 -18.26 7.83 -19.52
N HIS A 39 -19.04 7.13 -18.70
CA HIS A 39 -20.27 6.47 -19.16
C HIS A 39 -21.57 6.93 -18.49
N LEU A 40 -21.55 7.34 -17.22
CA LEU A 40 -22.80 7.33 -16.42
C LEU A 40 -23.19 8.66 -15.76
N LEU A 41 -22.25 9.47 -15.25
CA LEU A 41 -22.57 10.61 -14.39
C LEU A 41 -21.55 11.75 -14.51
N ASP A 42 -21.96 12.95 -14.10
CA ASP A 42 -21.04 14.04 -13.77
C ASP A 42 -20.01 13.57 -12.72
N TYR A 43 -18.74 13.93 -12.94
CA TYR A 43 -17.61 13.46 -12.14
C TYR A 43 -17.78 13.75 -10.64
N HIS A 44 -18.31 14.93 -10.28
CA HIS A 44 -18.49 15.32 -8.88
C HIS A 44 -19.63 14.55 -8.20
N HIS A 45 -20.74 14.33 -8.93
CA HIS A 45 -21.81 13.47 -8.44
C HIS A 45 -21.31 12.06 -8.19
N TYR A 46 -20.57 11.49 -9.13
CA TYR A 46 -20.03 10.13 -8.99
C TYR A 46 -19.17 10.00 -7.73
N LEU A 47 -18.25 10.93 -7.48
CA LEU A 47 -17.40 10.89 -6.28
C LEU A 47 -18.18 11.01 -4.96
N SER A 48 -19.37 11.61 -4.97
CA SER A 48 -20.14 11.79 -3.72
C SER A 48 -20.91 10.53 -3.32
N TYR A 49 -21.28 9.68 -4.29
CA TYR A 49 -22.10 8.48 -4.06
C TYR A 49 -21.33 7.17 -4.14
N SER A 50 -20.17 7.16 -4.81
CA SER A 50 -19.45 5.92 -5.11
C SER A 50 -18.51 5.48 -4.00
N PHE A 51 -18.32 6.27 -2.93
CA PHE A 51 -17.43 5.93 -1.83
C PHE A 51 -18.19 5.63 -0.55
N ASN A 52 -17.69 4.64 0.18
CA ASN A 52 -18.17 4.32 1.51
C ASN A 52 -16.97 4.00 2.41
N VAL A 53 -17.10 4.27 3.71
CA VAL A 53 -16.11 3.86 4.70
C VAL A 53 -16.77 2.82 5.61
N MET A 54 -16.35 1.58 5.47
CA MET A 54 -16.93 0.46 6.22
C MET A 54 -15.91 -0.13 7.21
N PRO A 55 -16.34 -0.52 8.42
CA PRO A 55 -15.48 -1.26 9.32
C PRO A 55 -15.16 -2.65 8.73
N LEU A 56 -13.89 -3.06 8.79
CA LEU A 56 -13.53 -4.45 8.49
C LEU A 56 -13.86 -5.32 9.71
N GLN A 57 -14.44 -6.51 9.48
CA GLN A 57 -14.82 -7.40 10.57
C GLN A 57 -13.62 -7.73 11.47
N ASN A 58 -13.80 -7.57 12.78
CA ASN A 58 -12.79 -7.85 13.81
C ASN A 58 -11.50 -7.02 13.69
N SER A 59 -11.57 -5.83 13.08
CA SER A 59 -10.44 -4.91 12.97
C SER A 59 -10.84 -3.48 13.34
N THR A 60 -9.90 -2.74 13.95
CA THR A 60 -9.99 -1.28 14.13
C THR A 60 -9.83 -0.53 12.80
N THR A 61 -9.27 -1.19 11.80
CA THR A 61 -9.09 -0.65 10.46
C THR A 61 -10.42 -0.56 9.71
N ARG A 62 -10.68 0.60 9.10
CA ARG A 62 -11.83 0.81 8.21
C ARG A 62 -11.38 0.72 6.77
N ALA A 63 -12.14 0.06 5.90
CA ALA A 63 -11.90 0.07 4.47
C ALA A 63 -12.56 1.30 3.83
N ILE A 64 -11.82 1.97 2.95
CA ILE A 64 -12.38 2.90 1.98
C ILE A 64 -12.81 2.06 0.79
N LEU A 65 -14.10 1.90 0.64
CA LEU A 65 -14.71 1.15 -0.44
C LEU A 65 -15.10 2.10 -1.56
N PHE A 66 -15.03 1.58 -2.78
CA PHE A 66 -15.66 2.20 -3.93
C PHE A 66 -16.61 1.23 -4.62
N LEU A 67 -17.65 1.77 -5.24
CA LEU A 67 -18.67 1.00 -5.94
C LEU A 67 -18.09 0.38 -7.22
N ALA A 68 -18.04 -0.95 -7.28
CA ALA A 68 -17.37 -1.73 -8.32
C ALA A 68 -18.32 -2.14 -9.45
N TYR A 69 -18.77 -1.16 -10.24
CA TYR A 69 -19.60 -1.39 -11.42
C TYR A 69 -18.92 -2.33 -12.44
N ASN A 70 -19.71 -2.94 -13.31
CA ASN A 70 -19.20 -3.86 -14.33
C ASN A 70 -18.24 -3.16 -15.32
N GLU A 71 -18.48 -1.87 -15.59
CA GLU A 71 -17.68 -1.02 -16.47
C GLU A 71 -16.28 -0.71 -15.91
N LEU A 72 -16.06 -0.92 -14.61
CA LEU A 72 -14.75 -0.74 -14.00
C LEU A 72 -13.81 -1.93 -14.23
N GLU A 73 -14.33 -3.03 -14.80
CA GLU A 73 -13.57 -4.26 -15.07
C GLU A 73 -12.81 -4.80 -13.84
N VAL A 74 -13.31 -4.48 -12.64
CA VAL A 74 -12.79 -5.03 -11.38
C VAL A 74 -12.99 -6.54 -11.41
N GLN A 75 -11.94 -7.29 -11.11
CA GLN A 75 -12.03 -8.75 -11.07
C GLN A 75 -13.00 -9.17 -9.96
N ASP A 76 -13.76 -10.25 -10.18
CA ASP A 76 -14.78 -10.68 -9.22
C ASP A 76 -14.18 -11.06 -7.85
N VAL A 77 -12.92 -11.50 -7.81
CA VAL A 77 -12.18 -11.80 -6.58
C VAL A 77 -11.87 -10.56 -5.74
N ASP A 78 -11.85 -9.37 -6.36
CA ASP A 78 -11.61 -8.10 -5.69
C ASP A 78 -12.92 -7.41 -5.27
N LYS A 79 -14.08 -8.04 -5.53
CA LYS A 79 -15.41 -7.53 -5.18
C LYS A 79 -15.90 -8.10 -3.85
N ILE A 80 -16.29 -7.22 -2.95
CA ILE A 80 -17.01 -7.49 -1.70
C ILE A 80 -18.49 -7.20 -1.94
N TRP A 81 -19.37 -8.16 -1.65
CA TRP A 81 -20.81 -8.01 -1.85
C TRP A 81 -21.51 -7.70 -0.52
N ASP A 82 -22.31 -6.65 -0.48
CA ASP A 82 -23.17 -6.30 0.67
C ASP A 82 -24.63 -6.80 0.53
N GLY A 83 -24.84 -7.72 -0.41
CA GLY A 83 -26.14 -8.30 -0.75
C GLY A 83 -26.54 -7.99 -2.19
N PHE A 84 -26.50 -6.72 -2.59
CA PHE A 84 -26.92 -6.28 -3.93
C PHE A 84 -25.84 -5.50 -4.67
N THR A 85 -24.88 -4.94 -3.94
CA THR A 85 -23.96 -3.96 -4.48
C THR A 85 -22.54 -4.47 -4.37
N PRO A 86 -21.80 -4.59 -5.50
CA PRO A 86 -20.40 -4.96 -5.48
C PRO A 86 -19.56 -3.75 -5.06
N TRP A 87 -18.74 -3.92 -4.03
CA TRP A 87 -17.77 -2.94 -3.57
C TRP A 87 -16.37 -3.45 -3.85
N CYS A 88 -15.40 -2.56 -4.02
CA CYS A 88 -13.99 -2.93 -4.05
C CYS A 88 -13.23 -2.06 -3.06
N VAL A 89 -12.18 -2.62 -2.45
CA VAL A 89 -11.38 -1.89 -1.47
C VAL A 89 -10.43 -0.96 -2.21
N LEU A 90 -10.67 0.35 -2.11
CA LEU A 90 -9.73 1.34 -2.61
C LEU A 90 -8.51 1.42 -1.70
N ASP A 91 -8.73 1.56 -0.40
CA ASP A 91 -7.69 1.80 0.60
C ASP A 91 -8.21 1.42 2.00
N MET A 92 -7.41 1.64 3.03
CA MET A 92 -7.77 1.49 4.43
C MET A 92 -7.46 2.76 5.20
N VAL A 93 -8.26 3.04 6.23
CA VAL A 93 -8.02 4.08 7.23
C VAL A 93 -7.56 3.39 8.50
N THR A 94 -6.42 3.85 9.03
CA THR A 94 -5.92 3.42 10.33
C THR A 94 -6.36 4.41 11.42
N GLU A 95 -6.60 3.91 12.63
CA GLU A 95 -6.83 4.75 13.81
C GLU A 95 -5.56 5.49 14.24
N TYR A 96 -4.39 4.97 13.84
CA TYR A 96 -3.09 5.46 14.23
C TYR A 96 -2.28 5.90 13.00
N PRO A 97 -2.70 6.96 12.27
CA PRO A 97 -2.04 7.39 11.04
C PRO A 97 -0.56 7.69 11.26
N THR A 98 -0.23 8.20 12.45
CA THR A 98 1.15 8.50 12.83
C THR A 98 2.05 7.27 13.00
N HIS A 99 1.49 6.06 13.08
CA HIS A 99 2.24 4.81 13.20
C HIS A 99 2.54 4.17 11.84
N ILE A 100 1.95 4.68 10.75
CA ILE A 100 2.25 4.19 9.40
C ILE A 100 3.67 4.63 9.04
N ILE A 101 4.50 3.66 8.66
CA ILE A 101 5.89 3.93 8.28
C ILE A 101 5.89 4.48 6.85
N PRO A 102 6.32 5.72 6.63
CA PRO A 102 6.37 6.30 5.31
C PRO A 102 7.43 5.60 4.44
N SER A 103 7.10 5.45 3.16
CA SER A 103 7.99 4.94 2.14
C SER A 103 7.91 5.82 0.90
N ARG A 104 9.02 6.00 0.20
CA ARG A 104 8.99 6.68 -1.10
C ARG A 104 8.37 5.73 -2.13
N LEU A 105 7.44 6.25 -2.94
CA LEU A 105 6.89 5.48 -4.05
C LEU A 105 8.04 5.08 -4.98
N PHE A 106 8.12 3.80 -5.35
CA PHE A 106 9.06 3.38 -6.37
C PHE A 106 8.57 3.89 -7.72
N ILE A 107 9.28 4.86 -8.29
CA ILE A 107 8.97 5.42 -9.60
C ILE A 107 9.97 4.86 -10.62
N PRO A 108 9.56 3.91 -11.47
CA PRO A 108 10.44 3.32 -12.47
C PRO A 108 10.87 4.37 -13.49
N TYR A 109 12.16 4.41 -13.81
CA TYR A 109 12.71 5.36 -14.77
C TYR A 109 12.42 6.83 -14.45
N ALA A 110 12.38 7.17 -13.15
CA ALA A 110 12.21 8.53 -12.68
C ALA A 110 13.15 9.51 -13.43
N GLY A 111 12.60 10.63 -13.89
CA GLY A 111 13.33 11.63 -14.68
C GLY A 111 13.46 11.31 -16.17
N THR A 112 12.84 10.24 -16.67
CA THR A 112 12.81 9.90 -18.10
C THR A 112 11.39 10.00 -18.66
N LEU A 113 11.28 10.16 -19.99
CA LEU A 113 9.99 10.13 -20.71
C LEU A 113 9.23 8.80 -20.55
N ARG A 114 9.93 7.70 -20.19
CA ARG A 114 9.31 6.38 -19.97
C ARG A 114 8.58 6.28 -18.63
N CYS A 115 8.80 7.25 -17.73
CA CYS A 115 8.23 7.26 -16.39
C CYS A 115 6.70 7.28 -16.41
N GLU A 116 6.08 8.17 -17.20
CA GLU A 116 4.62 8.37 -17.22
C GLU A 116 3.88 7.11 -17.67
N GLY A 117 4.27 6.55 -18.81
CA GLY A 117 3.63 5.33 -19.31
C GLY A 117 3.77 4.16 -18.34
N VAL A 118 4.87 4.05 -17.60
CA VAL A 118 5.04 2.97 -16.61
C VAL A 118 4.23 3.23 -15.32
N LEU A 119 4.08 4.48 -14.91
CA LEU A 119 3.23 4.85 -13.78
C LEU A 119 1.75 4.57 -14.04
N GLU A 120 1.29 4.71 -15.29
CA GLU A 120 -0.09 4.34 -15.66
C GLU A 120 -0.37 2.85 -15.39
N HIS A 121 0.62 1.99 -15.59
CA HIS A 121 0.54 0.54 -15.37
C HIS A 121 0.93 0.13 -13.93
N THR A 122 1.27 1.11 -13.08
CA THR A 122 1.58 0.86 -11.67
C THR A 122 0.27 0.69 -10.92
N ASP A 123 -0.15 -0.56 -10.80
CA ASP A 123 -1.36 -0.90 -10.08
C ASP A 123 -1.12 -0.88 -8.57
N MET A 124 -1.47 0.22 -7.91
CA MET A 124 -1.22 0.33 -6.49
C MET A 124 -2.16 -0.53 -5.62
N ILE A 125 -3.04 -1.38 -6.15
CA ILE A 125 -4.00 -2.17 -5.34
C ILE A 125 -3.35 -2.75 -4.08
N PRO A 126 -3.81 -2.35 -2.87
CA PRO A 126 -3.48 -3.09 -1.67
C PRO A 126 -4.15 -4.43 -1.88
N ILE A 127 -3.38 -5.43 -2.29
CA ILE A 127 -3.94 -6.74 -2.53
C ILE A 127 -4.21 -7.34 -1.15
N PHE A 128 -5.49 -7.40 -0.78
CA PHE A 128 -6.01 -8.28 0.28
C PHE A 128 -6.18 -9.66 -0.34
N LEU A 129 -5.01 -10.20 -0.69
CA LEU A 129 -4.68 -11.49 -1.25
C LEU A 129 -5.83 -12.49 -1.22
N ASP A 130 -6.34 -12.90 -2.39
CA ASP A 130 -7.05 -14.18 -2.51
C ASP A 130 -6.61 -15.05 -3.71
N GLU A 131 -6.16 -14.50 -4.85
CA GLU A 131 -5.59 -15.35 -5.92
C GLU A 131 -4.34 -14.78 -6.62
N TRP A 132 -3.23 -15.53 -6.52
CA TRP A 132 -1.98 -15.29 -7.23
C TRP A 132 -1.67 -16.50 -8.11
N THR A 133 -1.93 -16.40 -9.41
CA THR A 133 -1.99 -17.62 -10.25
C THR A 133 -0.84 -17.81 -11.24
N ALA A 134 0.04 -16.81 -11.47
CA ALA A 134 1.03 -16.93 -12.57
C ALA A 134 2.49 -16.54 -12.25
N ALA A 135 2.79 -15.86 -11.14
CA ALA A 135 4.16 -15.40 -10.89
C ALA A 135 5.04 -16.50 -10.26
N SER A 136 6.15 -16.84 -10.92
CA SER A 136 7.19 -17.74 -10.36
C SER A 136 8.11 -17.04 -9.37
N SER A 137 8.16 -15.71 -9.40
CA SER A 137 8.90 -14.91 -8.44
C SER A 137 8.29 -13.53 -8.28
N LEU A 138 8.61 -12.91 -7.15
CA LEU A 138 8.18 -11.58 -6.81
C LEU A 138 9.35 -10.78 -6.27
N LYS A 139 9.43 -9.52 -6.64
CA LYS A 139 10.45 -8.60 -6.14
C LYS A 139 9.84 -7.66 -5.11
N VAL A 140 10.42 -7.65 -3.92
CA VAL A 140 10.02 -6.78 -2.81
C VAL A 140 10.93 -5.56 -2.82
N VAL A 141 10.33 -4.38 -2.90
CA VAL A 141 11.01 -3.08 -2.93
C VAL A 141 10.55 -2.25 -1.74
N LEU A 142 11.49 -1.82 -0.89
CA LEU A 142 11.24 -0.88 0.21
C LEU A 142 12.14 0.34 0.04
N ASN A 143 11.55 1.53 0.09
CA ASN A 143 12.27 2.80 0.06
C ASN A 143 11.97 3.59 1.33
N LEU A 144 12.48 3.11 2.46
CA LEU A 144 12.31 3.75 3.76
C LEU A 144 12.96 5.15 3.76
N LEU A 145 12.35 6.13 4.42
CA LEU A 145 12.92 7.47 4.53
C LEU A 145 14.30 7.43 5.21
N ASN A 146 15.25 8.20 4.71
CA ASN A 146 16.65 8.27 5.16
C ASN A 146 17.53 7.04 4.85
N TYR A 147 16.97 5.92 4.40
CA TYR A 147 17.73 4.70 4.14
C TYR A 147 17.96 4.46 2.64
N LEU A 148 19.00 3.68 2.34
CA LEU A 148 19.21 3.22 0.97
C LEU A 148 18.05 2.30 0.53
N PRO A 149 17.58 2.43 -0.73
CA PRO A 149 16.60 1.52 -1.30
C PRO A 149 16.98 0.05 -1.10
N TYR A 150 16.00 -0.76 -0.69
CA TYR A 150 16.15 -2.19 -0.51
C TYR A 150 15.31 -2.94 -1.54
N GLU A 151 15.96 -3.79 -2.33
CA GLU A 151 15.31 -4.64 -3.32
C GLU A 151 15.75 -6.09 -3.12
N THR A 152 14.79 -7.02 -3.04
CA THR A 152 15.08 -8.46 -2.92
C THR A 152 14.05 -9.29 -3.66
N GLN A 153 14.44 -10.47 -4.13
CA GLN A 153 13.55 -11.39 -4.81
C GLN A 153 13.08 -12.52 -3.88
N ILE A 154 11.80 -12.81 -3.95
CA ILE A 154 11.14 -13.98 -3.37
C ILE A 154 10.89 -14.95 -4.51
N GLN A 155 11.41 -16.17 -4.38
CA GLN A 155 11.05 -17.26 -5.26
C GLN A 155 9.74 -17.88 -4.78
N LEU A 156 8.72 -17.75 -5.61
CA LEU A 156 7.41 -18.33 -5.40
C LEU A 156 7.50 -19.77 -5.88
N ARG A 157 8.18 -20.63 -5.09
CA ARG A 157 8.23 -22.07 -5.37
C ARG A 157 6.82 -22.63 -5.27
N SER A 158 6.14 -22.62 -6.41
CA SER A 158 4.87 -23.28 -6.60
C SER A 158 5.12 -24.77 -6.44
N SER A 159 4.35 -25.39 -5.55
CA SER A 159 4.15 -26.84 -5.62
C SER A 159 3.57 -27.11 -7.00
N ALA A 160 3.93 -28.22 -7.66
CA ALA A 160 3.59 -28.51 -9.05
C ALA A 160 2.09 -28.38 -9.44
N ILE A 161 1.19 -28.12 -8.48
CA ILE A 161 -0.27 -28.09 -8.64
C ILE A 161 -0.95 -26.91 -7.89
N GLY A 162 -0.24 -26.02 -7.18
CA GLY A 162 -0.92 -25.10 -6.21
C GLY A 162 -0.54 -23.63 -6.23
N ASN A 163 -1.56 -22.75 -6.27
CA ASN A 163 -1.44 -21.32 -5.97
C ASN A 163 -0.80 -21.11 -4.59
N ILE A 164 -0.02 -20.04 -4.44
CA ILE A 164 0.56 -19.68 -3.14
C ILE A 164 -0.52 -19.06 -2.27
N SER A 165 -0.73 -19.62 -1.08
CA SER A 165 -1.65 -18.99 -0.14
C SER A 165 -1.16 -17.60 0.27
N VAL A 166 -2.11 -16.69 0.33
CA VAL A 166 -2.09 -15.38 1.00
C VAL A 166 -1.15 -15.36 2.22
N ARG A 167 -1.42 -16.25 3.17
CA ARG A 167 -0.68 -16.37 4.43
C ARG A 167 0.80 -16.71 4.20
N ARG A 168 1.10 -17.60 3.25
CA ARG A 168 2.48 -17.97 2.90
C ARG A 168 3.19 -16.80 2.27
N LEU A 169 2.56 -16.08 1.34
CA LEU A 169 3.14 -14.89 0.75
C LEU A 169 3.42 -13.82 1.81
N ALA A 170 2.44 -13.51 2.67
CA ALA A 170 2.59 -12.51 3.73
C ALA A 170 3.79 -12.83 4.63
N ARG A 171 4.00 -14.11 4.99
CA ARG A 171 5.19 -14.56 5.74
C ARG A 171 6.50 -14.36 4.97
N LEU A 172 6.52 -14.66 3.67
CA LEU A 172 7.69 -14.45 2.83
C LEU A 172 8.04 -12.97 2.74
N VAL A 173 7.04 -12.10 2.55
CA VAL A 173 7.23 -10.64 2.51
C VAL A 173 7.68 -10.12 3.87
N ALA A 174 7.03 -10.51 4.96
CA ALA A 174 7.41 -10.12 6.32
C ALA A 174 8.86 -10.52 6.64
N SER A 175 9.30 -11.72 6.22
CA SER A 175 10.69 -12.14 6.35
C SER A 175 11.65 -11.19 5.62
N LYS A 176 11.31 -10.73 4.41
CA LYS A 176 12.11 -9.76 3.66
C LYS A 176 12.10 -8.36 4.29
N VAL A 177 10.96 -7.94 4.83
CA VAL A 177 10.84 -6.69 5.60
C VAL A 177 11.79 -6.72 6.79
N ILE A 178 11.79 -7.80 7.59
CA ILE A 178 12.69 -7.94 8.75
C ILE A 178 14.16 -7.83 8.33
N CYS A 179 14.56 -8.47 7.21
CA CYS A 179 15.92 -8.32 6.68
C CYS A 179 16.24 -6.87 6.29
N CYS A 180 15.29 -6.16 5.67
CA CYS A 180 15.45 -4.74 5.33
C CYS A 180 15.65 -3.88 6.59
N LEU A 181 14.83 -4.10 7.63
CA LEU A 181 14.88 -3.31 8.88
C LEU A 181 16.20 -3.52 9.63
N LYS A 182 16.72 -4.75 9.69
CA LYS A 182 18.05 -5.03 10.27
C LYS A 182 19.18 -4.29 9.52
N ARG A 183 19.09 -4.23 8.19
CA ARG A 183 20.05 -3.47 7.39
C ARG A 183 19.90 -1.95 7.59
N ALA A 184 18.68 -1.47 7.83
CA ALA A 184 18.44 -0.07 8.17
C ALA A 184 19.05 0.27 9.54
N GLU A 185 18.93 -0.61 10.52
CA GLU A 185 19.60 -0.50 11.82
C GLU A 185 21.13 -0.43 11.69
N GLU A 186 21.75 -1.27 10.85
CA GLU A 186 23.19 -1.19 10.58
C GLU A 186 23.59 0.17 9.95
N GLN A 187 22.77 0.70 9.03
CA GLN A 187 23.01 2.00 8.41
C GLN A 187 22.91 3.15 9.41
N ASN A 188 21.95 3.09 10.33
CA ASN A 188 21.71 4.11 11.35
C ASN A 188 23.01 4.48 12.11
N ALA A 189 23.86 3.49 12.44
CA ALA A 189 25.12 3.71 13.13
C ALA A 189 26.10 4.67 12.40
N THR A 190 25.96 4.82 11.09
CA THR A 190 26.82 5.67 10.25
C THR A 190 26.19 7.02 9.89
N MET A 191 24.91 7.20 10.19
CA MET A 191 24.13 8.37 9.77
C MET A 191 24.30 9.53 10.75
N ARG A 192 24.50 10.74 10.20
CA ARG A 192 24.69 11.98 10.98
C ARG A 192 23.52 12.95 10.87
N HIS A 193 22.66 12.77 9.88
CA HIS A 193 21.55 13.66 9.60
C HIS A 193 20.30 12.86 9.24
N TRP A 194 19.15 13.31 9.73
CA TRP A 194 17.86 12.66 9.57
C TRP A 194 16.85 13.69 9.05
N GLU A 195 16.25 13.42 7.89
CA GLU A 195 15.11 14.19 7.37
C GLU A 195 13.87 13.98 8.26
N ALA A 196 13.74 12.78 8.83
CA ALA A 196 12.60 12.38 9.65
C ALA A 196 13.07 11.53 10.85
N PRO A 197 13.51 12.16 11.95
CA PRO A 197 14.15 11.47 13.10
C PRO A 197 13.19 10.52 13.86
N ARG A 198 11.89 10.60 13.60
CA ARG A 198 10.91 9.65 14.12
C ARG A 198 11.11 8.23 13.56
N TRP A 199 11.56 8.11 12.32
CA TRP A 199 11.61 6.85 11.58
C TRP A 199 13.01 6.25 11.61
N VAL A 200 13.59 6.17 12.81
CA VAL A 200 14.94 5.64 13.03
C VAL A 200 14.85 4.22 13.55
N PHE A 201 15.44 3.28 12.80
CA PHE A 201 15.48 1.87 13.16
C PHE A 201 16.71 1.51 13.99
N GLY A 202 16.53 0.71 15.04
CA GLY A 202 17.62 0.21 15.88
C GLY A 202 17.16 -0.57 17.11
N SER A 203 18.11 -1.14 17.84
CA SER A 203 17.87 -1.93 19.06
C SER A 203 17.83 -1.11 20.36
N SER A 204 18.18 0.18 20.33
CA SER A 204 18.18 1.04 21.52
C SER A 204 16.77 1.50 21.88
N SER A 205 16.55 1.84 23.16
CA SER A 205 15.29 2.42 23.63
C SER A 205 14.93 3.69 22.84
N GLY A 206 13.67 3.80 22.42
CA GLY A 206 13.16 4.91 21.61
C GLY A 206 13.35 4.75 20.10
N LEU A 207 14.07 3.72 19.65
CA LEU A 207 14.19 3.38 18.24
C LEU A 207 13.20 2.29 17.84
N ILE A 208 12.85 2.25 16.56
CA ILE A 208 11.93 1.25 16.01
C ILE A 208 12.73 -0.03 15.76
N ASN A 209 12.43 -1.10 16.49
CA ASN A 209 13.02 -2.40 16.23
C ASN A 209 12.18 -3.19 15.21
N ALA A 210 12.73 -4.26 14.63
CA ALA A 210 12.03 -5.04 13.61
C ALA A 210 10.78 -5.78 14.15
N ALA A 211 10.70 -6.08 15.44
CA ALA A 211 9.55 -6.70 16.09
C ALA A 211 8.42 -5.69 16.41
N ASP A 212 8.73 -4.39 16.38
CA ASP A 212 7.75 -3.31 16.51
C ASP A 212 7.00 -3.07 15.20
N VAL A 213 7.42 -3.69 14.09
CA VAL A 213 6.83 -3.43 12.76
C VAL A 213 5.89 -4.55 12.34
N VAL A 214 4.67 -4.15 11.97
CA VAL A 214 3.60 -5.00 11.44
C VAL A 214 3.49 -4.79 9.93
N LEU A 215 3.38 -5.89 9.19
CA LEU A 215 3.02 -5.88 7.78
C LEU A 215 1.50 -5.77 7.64
N LEU A 216 1.01 -4.63 7.16
CA LEU A 216 -0.41 -4.37 6.96
C LEU A 216 -0.94 -4.95 5.65
N GLY A 217 -0.10 -4.99 4.62
CA GLY A 217 -0.48 -5.41 3.28
C GLY A 217 0.66 -5.24 2.30
N VAL A 218 0.37 -5.47 1.02
CA VAL A 218 1.32 -5.27 -0.07
C VAL A 218 0.63 -4.52 -1.20
N VAL A 219 1.37 -3.62 -1.82
CA VAL A 219 0.96 -2.82 -2.96
C VAL A 219 1.80 -3.24 -4.15
N PHE A 220 1.18 -3.47 -5.30
CA PHE A 220 1.95 -3.65 -6.52
C PHE A 220 2.48 -2.30 -7.00
N VAL A 221 3.77 -2.27 -7.32
CA VAL A 221 4.37 -1.08 -7.92
C VAL A 221 4.66 -1.32 -9.40
N LEU A 222 4.83 -2.58 -9.79
CA LEU A 222 4.93 -3.05 -11.17
C LEU A 222 4.51 -4.51 -11.25
N PRO A 223 4.23 -5.04 -12.47
CA PRO A 223 4.13 -6.48 -12.66
C PRO A 223 5.33 -7.23 -12.07
N GLY A 224 5.06 -8.11 -11.10
CA GLY A 224 6.10 -8.86 -10.38
C GLY A 224 6.91 -8.06 -9.34
N LYS A 225 6.59 -6.79 -9.08
CA LYS A 225 7.19 -6.00 -7.99
C LYS A 225 6.14 -5.47 -7.01
N ILE A 226 6.42 -5.60 -5.73
CA ILE A 226 5.58 -5.08 -4.65
C ILE A 226 6.36 -4.17 -3.70
N THR A 227 5.62 -3.32 -3.00
CA THR A 227 6.06 -2.59 -1.83
C THR A 227 5.14 -2.93 -0.65
N PRO A 228 5.69 -3.34 0.50
CA PRO A 228 4.89 -3.62 1.68
C PRO A 228 4.39 -2.33 2.33
N LEU A 229 3.18 -2.39 2.88
CA LEU A 229 2.61 -1.37 3.75
C LEU A 229 2.93 -1.73 5.19
N LEU A 230 3.56 -0.82 5.92
CA LEU A 230 4.12 -1.10 7.25
C LEU A 230 3.54 -0.15 8.29
N GLN A 231 3.32 -0.68 9.48
CA GLN A 231 2.88 0.07 10.64
C GLN A 231 3.71 -0.31 11.85
N VAL A 232 4.06 0.67 12.68
CA VAL A 232 4.60 0.43 14.01
C VAL A 232 3.47 0.00 14.94
N ARG A 233 3.69 -1.02 15.77
CA ARG A 233 2.71 -1.50 16.75
C ARG A 233 2.28 -0.36 17.68
N GLU A 234 1.03 -0.42 18.12
CA GLU A 234 0.41 0.61 18.97
C GLU A 234 1.08 0.73 20.35
N ASP A 235 1.71 -0.34 20.82
CA ASP A 235 2.44 -0.39 22.10
C ASP A 235 3.90 0.05 21.99
N ALA A 236 4.40 0.34 20.79
CA ALA A 236 5.75 0.83 20.61
C ALA A 236 5.82 2.33 20.96
N MET A 237 6.67 2.69 21.91
CA MET A 237 6.83 4.08 22.33
C MET A 237 7.77 4.82 21.38
N PHE A 238 7.28 5.89 20.75
CA PHE A 238 8.14 6.89 20.10
C PHE A 238 8.76 7.77 21.19
N THR A 239 10.09 7.92 21.18
CA THR A 239 10.71 9.04 21.92
C THR A 239 10.47 10.31 21.15
N THR A 240 9.64 11.21 21.71
CA THR A 240 9.43 12.58 21.22
C THR A 240 10.65 13.45 21.44
#